data_AF-A0A955EH22-F1
#
_entry.id   AF-A0A955EH22-F1
#
_cell.length_a   1.000
_cell.length_b   1.000
_cell.length_c   1.000
_cell.angle_alpha   90.00
_cell.angle_beta   90.00
_cell.angle_gamma   90.00
#
_symmetry.space_group_name_H-M   'P 1'
#
loop_
_entity.id
_entity.type
_entity.pdbx_description
1 polymer ?
#
loop_
_entity_poly.entity_id
_entity_poly.type
_entity_poly.pdbx_seq_one_letter_code
_entity_poly.pdbx_strand_id
1 'polypeptide(L)'
;WVYGECTRAFASRFRDENNTVGEHVAPVQIAAEWLLADLQVHRDLKFALEPRIAAYGLLGSGPGPSEEDTADRLPLAETIQSIGSAPPVVATPLVPRYPEMVERVYQRFGWNPTDFHGFRFVMKYPPMPVAIVYQHDLDGK
;
A
#
# COMPACT_ATOMS: atom_id res chain seq x y z
N TRP A 1 -8.97 19.04 -6.26
CA TRP A 1 -9.62 18.43 -5.09
C TRP A 1 -8.79 17.25 -4.66
N VAL A 2 -8.42 17.17 -3.38
CA VAL A 2 -7.72 16.01 -2.80
C VAL A 2 -8.70 15.38 -1.81
N TYR A 3 -8.97 14.09 -1.96
CA TYR A 3 -9.80 13.32 -1.05
C TYR A 3 -8.91 12.48 -0.13
N GLY A 4 -9.39 12.21 1.07
CA GLY A 4 -8.75 11.30 2.01
C GLY A 4 -9.77 10.74 2.98
N GLU A 5 -9.50 9.52 3.46
CA GLU A 5 -10.34 8.80 4.40
C GLU A 5 -9.54 8.44 5.65
N CYS A 6 -10.22 8.35 6.79
CA CYS A 6 -9.64 7.84 8.02
C CYS A 6 -10.51 6.71 8.56
N THR A 7 -9.94 5.53 8.62
CA THR A 7 -10.60 4.34 9.17
C THR A 7 -9.83 3.88 10.39
N ARG A 8 -10.56 3.54 11.46
CA ARG A 8 -10.00 3.03 12.72
C ARG A 8 -10.61 1.67 13.02
N ALA A 9 -9.82 0.77 13.58
CA ALA A 9 -10.26 -0.59 13.90
C ALA A 9 -10.91 -1.31 12.70
N PHE A 10 -10.38 -1.10 11.49
CA PHE A 10 -10.89 -1.71 10.26
C PHE A 10 -10.75 -3.23 10.26
N ALA A 11 -9.60 -3.73 10.72
CA ALA A 11 -9.27 -5.14 10.78
C ALA A 11 -8.42 -5.46 12.02
N SER A 12 -8.40 -6.73 12.42
CA SER A 12 -7.48 -7.23 13.44
C SER A 12 -6.04 -7.13 12.94
N ARG A 13 -5.13 -6.65 13.79
CA ARG A 13 -3.69 -6.73 13.52
C ARG A 13 -3.10 -8.11 13.83
N PHE A 14 -3.84 -8.94 14.58
CA PHE A 14 -3.42 -10.26 15.01
C PHE A 14 -3.96 -11.31 14.06
N ARG A 15 -3.12 -12.30 13.76
CA ARG A 15 -3.53 -13.46 12.97
C ARG A 15 -4.48 -14.39 13.73
N ASP A 16 -5.33 -15.08 12.99
CA ASP A 16 -6.13 -16.21 13.44
C ASP A 16 -6.09 -17.37 12.42
N GLU A 17 -6.93 -18.38 12.59
CA GLU A 17 -6.99 -19.58 11.73
C GLU A 17 -7.40 -19.26 10.28
N ASN A 18 -8.16 -18.19 10.06
CA ASN A 18 -8.72 -17.81 8.76
C ASN A 18 -8.12 -16.51 8.19
N ASN A 19 -7.34 -15.78 9.00
CA ASN A 19 -6.78 -14.49 8.61
C ASN A 19 -5.32 -14.38 9.06
N THR A 20 -4.40 -14.47 8.11
CA THR A 20 -2.95 -14.49 8.38
C THR A 20 -2.19 -13.33 7.74
N VAL A 21 -2.79 -12.63 6.78
CA VAL A 21 -2.14 -11.60 5.96
C VAL A 21 -2.92 -10.29 6.04
N GLY A 22 -2.20 -9.19 6.26
CA GLY A 22 -2.73 -7.85 6.14
C GLY A 22 -2.52 -7.31 4.73
N GLU A 23 -3.55 -6.68 4.16
CA GLU A 23 -3.54 -6.20 2.79
C GLU A 23 -3.90 -4.71 2.69
N HIS A 24 -3.16 -3.99 1.85
CA HIS A 24 -3.47 -2.62 1.46
C HIS A 24 -3.57 -2.54 -0.06
N VAL A 25 -4.78 -2.25 -0.55
CA VAL A 25 -5.14 -2.34 -1.96
C VAL A 25 -5.14 -0.96 -2.61
N ALA A 26 -4.44 -0.83 -3.74
CA ALA A 26 -4.50 0.31 -4.65
C ALA A 26 -5.10 -0.16 -5.99
N PRO A 27 -6.43 0.00 -6.19
CA PRO A 27 -7.07 -0.44 -7.43
C PRO A 27 -6.80 0.54 -8.58
N VAL A 28 -6.49 0.01 -9.76
CA VAL A 28 -6.40 0.75 -11.02
C VAL A 28 -7.56 0.33 -11.90
N GLN A 29 -8.60 1.17 -11.93
CA GLN A 29 -9.85 0.93 -12.66
C GLN A 29 -9.97 1.72 -13.96
N ILE A 30 -9.05 2.67 -14.17
CA ILE A 30 -8.98 3.51 -15.36
C ILE A 30 -7.55 3.48 -15.91
N ALA A 31 -7.41 3.67 -17.22
CA ALA A 31 -6.09 3.75 -17.84
C ALA A 31 -5.31 4.94 -17.28
N ALA A 32 -4.05 4.72 -16.91
CA ALA A 32 -3.16 5.73 -16.36
C ALA A 32 -1.76 5.57 -16.96
N GLU A 33 -1.02 6.68 -17.05
CA GLU A 33 0.39 6.62 -17.44
C GLU A 33 1.28 6.14 -16.29
N TRP A 34 0.94 6.51 -15.05
CA TRP A 34 1.72 6.18 -13.87
C TRP A 34 0.81 5.75 -12.73
N LEU A 35 1.22 4.68 -12.05
CA LEU A 35 0.79 4.38 -10.69
C LEU A 35 1.96 4.71 -9.75
N LEU A 36 1.68 5.54 -8.74
CA LEU A 36 2.54 5.72 -7.58
C LEU A 36 1.72 5.36 -6.36
N ALA A 37 2.13 4.30 -5.66
CA ALA A 37 1.48 3.83 -4.45
C ALA A 37 2.51 3.82 -3.33
N ASP A 38 2.33 4.69 -2.33
CA ASP A 38 3.18 4.73 -1.15
C ASP A 38 2.46 4.13 0.06
N LEU A 39 3.14 3.24 0.77
CA LEU A 39 2.72 2.70 2.05
C LEU A 39 3.63 3.29 3.15
N GLN A 40 3.05 3.97 4.13
CA GLN A 40 3.78 4.55 5.27
C GLN A 40 3.36 3.83 6.55
N VAL A 41 4.29 3.09 7.15
CA VAL A 41 4.05 2.20 8.29
C VAL A 41 4.67 2.81 9.54
N HIS A 42 3.90 2.89 10.62
CA HIS A 42 4.41 3.34 11.91
C HIS A 42 5.42 2.32 12.47
N ARG A 43 6.55 2.77 13.02
CA ARG A 43 7.66 1.92 13.48
C ARG A 43 7.27 0.88 14.54
N ASP A 44 6.22 1.15 15.30
CA ASP A 44 5.71 0.23 16.33
C ASP A 44 4.95 -0.96 15.72
N LEU A 45 4.56 -0.88 14.45
CA LEU A 45 3.93 -1.96 13.68
C LEU A 45 5.00 -2.81 13.01
N LYS A 46 5.88 -3.43 13.81
CA LYS A 46 7.04 -4.19 13.32
C LYS A 46 6.68 -5.29 12.31
N PHE A 47 5.54 -5.95 12.51
CA PHE A 47 5.02 -6.99 11.62
C PHE A 47 4.74 -6.50 10.19
N ALA A 48 4.54 -5.18 10.00
CA ALA A 48 4.23 -4.57 8.72
C ALA A 48 5.44 -3.87 8.05
N LEU A 49 6.65 -4.00 8.62
CA LEU A 49 7.87 -3.37 8.09
C LEU A 49 8.56 -4.18 6.97
N GLU A 50 8.04 -5.34 6.62
CA GLU A 50 8.54 -6.17 5.51
C GLU A 50 7.43 -6.47 4.50
N PRO A 51 6.83 -5.43 3.87
CA PRO A 51 5.73 -5.65 2.94
C PRO A 51 6.22 -6.28 1.63
N ARG A 52 5.40 -7.15 1.09
CA ARG A 52 5.49 -7.77 -0.24
C ARG A 52 4.50 -7.09 -1.18
N ILE A 53 4.73 -7.21 -2.48
CA ILE A 53 3.81 -6.69 -3.51
C ILE A 53 3.25 -7.82 -4.35
N ALA A 54 1.96 -7.72 -4.64
CA ALA A 54 1.27 -8.58 -5.59
C ALA A 54 0.37 -7.74 -6.49
N ALA A 55 0.11 -8.25 -7.69
CA ALA A 55 -0.87 -7.70 -8.61
C ALA A 55 -1.91 -8.76 -8.93
N TYR A 56 -3.18 -8.37 -8.91
CA TYR A 56 -4.29 -9.26 -9.21
C TYR A 56 -5.19 -8.63 -10.26
N GLY A 57 -5.46 -9.36 -11.34
CA GLY A 57 -6.45 -8.98 -12.34
C GLY A 57 -7.83 -8.91 -11.70
N LEU A 58 -8.60 -7.87 -12.02
CA LEU A 58 -9.97 -7.71 -11.52
C LEU A 58 -11.02 -8.06 -12.58
N LEU A 59 -10.60 -8.72 -13.67
CA LEU A 59 -11.51 -9.18 -14.73
C LEU A 59 -12.13 -10.51 -14.34
N GLY A 60 -13.40 -10.48 -13.95
CA GLY A 60 -14.16 -11.69 -13.62
C GLY A 60 -14.02 -12.17 -12.17
N SER A 61 -13.27 -11.44 -11.33
CA SER A 61 -13.02 -11.81 -9.94
C SER A 61 -14.29 -11.76 -9.08
N GLY A 62 -14.56 -12.86 -8.37
CA GLY A 62 -15.50 -12.95 -7.24
C GLY A 62 -15.02 -12.13 -6.03
N PRO A 63 -15.19 -12.60 -4.77
CA PRO A 63 -14.89 -11.78 -3.58
C PRO A 63 -13.39 -11.53 -3.40
N GLY A 64 -12.83 -10.55 -4.12
CA GLY A 64 -11.50 -9.98 -3.90
C GLY A 64 -10.31 -10.92 -4.08
N PRO A 65 -9.08 -10.38 -4.14
CA PRO A 65 -7.88 -11.21 -4.12
C PRO A 65 -7.78 -11.95 -2.78
N SER A 66 -7.42 -13.23 -2.80
CA SER A 66 -6.96 -13.97 -1.63
C SER A 66 -5.60 -14.58 -1.95
N GLU A 67 -4.75 -14.80 -0.94
CA GLU A 67 -3.45 -15.46 -1.15
C GLU A 67 -3.61 -16.86 -1.75
N GLU A 68 -4.73 -17.53 -1.43
CA GLU A 68 -5.08 -18.84 -1.97
C GLU A 68 -5.51 -18.79 -3.44
N ASP A 69 -6.13 -17.69 -3.87
CA ASP A 69 -6.57 -17.49 -5.25
C ASP A 69 -5.48 -16.88 -6.12
N THR A 70 -4.53 -17.73 -6.50
CA THR A 70 -3.42 -17.37 -7.40
C THR A 70 -3.83 -17.22 -8.85
N ALA A 71 -5.06 -17.60 -9.25
CA ALA A 71 -5.46 -17.63 -10.66
C ALA A 71 -5.47 -16.23 -11.29
N ASP A 72 -5.80 -15.21 -10.50
CA ASP A 72 -5.84 -13.83 -10.92
C ASP A 72 -4.49 -13.11 -10.78
N ARG A 73 -3.45 -13.79 -10.26
CA ARG A 73 -2.16 -13.16 -9.98
C ARG A 73 -1.42 -12.83 -11.28
N LEU A 74 -1.07 -11.56 -11.43
CA LEU A 74 -0.30 -11.06 -12.56
C LEU A 74 1.20 -11.00 -12.23
N PRO A 75 2.08 -11.29 -13.20
CA PRO A 75 3.51 -11.09 -13.02
C PRO A 75 3.83 -9.61 -12.89
N LEU A 76 4.71 -9.28 -11.95
CA LEU A 76 5.26 -7.93 -11.75
C LEU A 76 6.75 -7.93 -12.09
N ALA A 77 7.17 -6.97 -12.92
CA ALA A 77 8.58 -6.73 -13.19
C ALA A 77 9.18 -5.73 -12.17
N GLU A 78 8.36 -4.79 -11.72
CA GLU A 78 8.70 -3.78 -10.72
C GLU A 78 8.67 -4.35 -9.31
N THR A 79 9.49 -3.79 -8.43
CA THR A 79 9.61 -4.18 -7.03
C THR A 79 9.25 -3.01 -6.11
N ILE A 80 8.87 -3.33 -4.87
CA ILE A 80 8.78 -2.33 -3.81
C ILE A 80 10.17 -1.76 -3.51
N GLN A 81 10.22 -0.46 -3.29
CA GLN A 81 11.40 0.26 -2.82
C GLN A 81 11.14 0.80 -1.41
N SER A 82 12.11 0.66 -0.51
CA SER A 82 12.12 1.48 0.70
C SER A 82 12.46 2.92 0.29
N ILE A 83 11.65 3.88 0.77
CA ILE A 83 11.94 5.32 0.65
C ILE A 83 12.47 5.88 1.98
N GLY A 84 12.98 4.99 2.84
CA GLY A 84 13.59 5.32 4.12
C GLY A 84 12.61 5.51 5.27
N SER A 85 13.19 5.89 6.41
CA SER A 85 12.49 6.16 7.66
C SER A 85 13.05 7.42 8.30
N ALA A 86 12.25 7.99 9.20
CA ALA A 86 12.69 9.08 10.08
C ALA A 86 13.17 10.38 9.38
N PRO A 87 12.38 11.03 8.49
CA PRO A 87 11.09 10.61 7.91
C PRO A 87 11.27 9.97 6.51
N PRO A 88 10.25 9.29 5.97
CA PRO A 88 10.28 8.80 4.60
C PRO A 88 10.48 9.90 3.55
N VAL A 89 11.32 9.66 2.54
CA VAL A 89 11.60 10.60 1.46
C VAL A 89 10.55 10.44 0.35
N VAL A 90 9.41 11.13 0.52
CA VAL A 90 8.26 11.03 -0.40
C VAL A 90 8.39 11.89 -1.66
N ALA A 91 9.42 12.74 -1.78
CA ALA A 91 9.60 13.58 -2.97
C ALA A 91 9.65 12.75 -4.27
N THR A 92 8.97 13.23 -5.30
CA THR A 92 8.87 12.55 -6.61
C THR A 92 8.54 13.56 -7.70
N PRO A 93 9.08 13.41 -8.91
CA PRO A 93 8.68 14.23 -10.06
C PRO A 93 7.30 13.84 -10.62
N LEU A 94 6.77 12.65 -10.28
CA LEU A 94 5.53 12.12 -10.87
C LEU A 94 4.27 12.85 -10.39
N VAL A 95 4.29 13.35 -9.15
CA VAL A 95 3.15 14.03 -8.53
C VAL A 95 3.64 15.35 -7.94
N PRO A 96 3.32 16.50 -8.58
CA PRO A 96 3.68 17.80 -8.05
C PRO A 96 3.13 18.01 -6.65
N ARG A 97 3.97 18.55 -5.76
CA ARG A 97 3.60 18.90 -4.39
C ARG A 97 3.15 17.72 -3.51
N TYR A 98 3.58 16.51 -3.87
CA TYR A 98 3.30 15.30 -3.09
C TYR A 98 3.82 15.38 -1.64
N PRO A 99 5.04 15.91 -1.37
CA PRO A 99 5.49 16.11 0.01
C PRO A 99 4.55 16.98 0.85
N GLU A 100 4.04 18.09 0.31
CA GLU A 100 3.11 18.95 1.04
C GLU A 100 1.76 18.27 1.29
N MET A 101 1.33 17.38 0.39
CA MET A 101 0.13 16.57 0.59
C MET A 101 0.32 15.58 1.74
N VAL A 102 1.44 14.85 1.76
CA VAL A 102 1.77 13.89 2.82
C VAL A 102 1.96 14.61 4.16
N GLU A 103 2.64 15.76 4.18
CA GLU A 103 2.85 16.54 5.40
C GLU A 103 1.53 17.05 5.99
N ARG A 104 0.56 17.45 5.14
CA ARG A 104 -0.80 17.80 5.61
C ARG A 104 -1.51 16.64 6.29
N VAL A 105 -1.26 15.39 5.88
CA VAL A 105 -1.81 14.20 6.54
C VAL A 105 -1.21 14.07 7.94
N TYR A 106 0.13 14.13 8.06
CA TYR A 106 0.80 14.07 9.38
C TYR A 106 0.31 15.16 10.34
N GLN A 107 0.26 16.41 9.88
CA GLN A 107 -0.24 17.54 10.66
C GLN A 107 -1.69 17.34 11.10
N ARG A 108 -2.56 16.85 10.22
CA ARG A 108 -3.98 16.62 10.53
C ARG A 108 -4.20 15.55 11.60
N PHE A 109 -3.33 14.55 11.68
CA PHE A 109 -3.41 13.50 12.68
C PHE A 109 -2.57 13.75 13.94
N GLY A 110 -1.77 14.83 13.96
CA GLY A 110 -0.82 15.07 15.04
C GLY A 110 0.28 14.01 15.11
N TRP A 111 0.58 13.37 13.99
CA TRP A 111 1.61 12.33 13.90
C TRP A 111 2.98 12.95 13.64
N ASN A 112 4.01 12.41 14.29
CA ASN A 112 5.38 12.77 14.00
C ASN A 112 5.86 11.96 12.78
N PRO A 113 6.24 12.60 11.67
CA PRO A 113 6.69 11.90 10.46
C PRO A 113 7.92 11.03 10.72
N THR A 114 8.71 11.31 11.77
CA THR A 114 9.89 10.50 12.06
C THR A 114 9.57 9.11 12.61
N ASP A 115 8.32 8.86 13.00
CA ASP A 115 7.87 7.58 13.53
C ASP A 115 7.44 6.60 12.43
N PHE A 116 7.64 6.95 11.16
CA PHE A 116 7.22 6.16 10.02
C PHE A 116 8.38 5.68 9.15
N HIS A 117 8.20 4.50 8.55
CA HIS A 117 8.99 3.96 7.45
C HIS A 117 8.11 3.95 6.19
N GLY A 118 8.67 4.35 5.05
CA GLY A 118 7.93 4.41 3.79
C GLY A 118 8.39 3.36 2.81
N PHE A 119 7.42 2.80 2.09
CA PHE A 119 7.60 1.90 0.96
C PHE A 119 6.90 2.51 -0.24
N ARG A 120 7.49 2.37 -1.42
CA ARG A 120 6.98 2.91 -2.66
C ARG A 120 6.98 1.84 -3.73
N PHE A 121 5.89 1.79 -4.46
CA PHE A 121 5.74 1.03 -5.69
C PHE A 121 5.39 2.01 -6.80
N VAL A 122 6.13 1.95 -7.91
CA VAL A 122 5.92 2.77 -9.09
C VAL A 122 5.83 1.86 -10.31
N MET A 123 4.80 2.06 -11.12
CA MET A 123 4.62 1.35 -12.38
C MET A 123 4.22 2.33 -13.47
N LYS A 124 4.88 2.23 -14.62
CA LYS A 124 4.49 2.96 -15.82
C LYS A 124 3.50 2.12 -16.62
N TYR A 125 2.39 2.73 -17.04
CA TYR A 125 1.29 2.07 -17.76
C TYR A 125 0.74 0.83 -17.03
N PRO A 126 0.20 0.98 -15.80
CA PRO A 126 -0.39 -0.15 -15.10
C PRO A 126 -1.49 -0.83 -15.92
N PRO A 127 -1.58 -2.17 -15.90
CA PRO A 127 -2.67 -2.89 -16.55
C PRO A 127 -4.01 -2.51 -15.90
N MET A 128 -5.11 -2.69 -16.62
CA MET A 128 -6.44 -2.35 -16.14
C MET A 128 -7.47 -3.40 -16.57
N PRO A 129 -8.38 -3.81 -15.68
CA PRO A 129 -8.44 -3.49 -14.25
C PRO A 129 -7.50 -4.39 -13.43
N VAL A 130 -6.74 -3.79 -12.52
CA VAL A 130 -5.81 -4.52 -11.62
C VAL A 130 -5.89 -3.95 -10.20
N ALA A 131 -5.66 -4.80 -9.21
CA ALA A 131 -5.36 -4.41 -7.84
C ALA A 131 -3.86 -4.60 -7.58
N ILE A 132 -3.17 -3.52 -7.22
CA ILE A 132 -1.82 -3.62 -6.62
C ILE A 132 -2.00 -3.71 -5.12
N VAL A 133 -1.43 -4.76 -4.52
CA VAL A 133 -1.67 -5.11 -3.12
C VAL A 133 -0.34 -5.17 -2.38
N TYR A 134 -0.18 -4.31 -1.39
CA TYR A 134 0.84 -4.49 -0.37
C TYR A 134 0.37 -5.55 0.61
N GLN A 135 1.19 -6.57 0.85
CA GLN A 135 0.89 -7.68 1.74
C GLN A 135 1.94 -7.76 2.84
N HIS A 136 1.53 -8.03 4.07
CA HIS A 136 2.45 -8.33 5.16
C HIS A 136 1.82 -9.37 6.08
N ASP A 137 2.65 -10.09 6.83
CA ASP A 137 2.13 -11.06 7.79
C ASP A 137 1.46 -10.32 8.96
N LEU A 138 0.36 -10.86 9.47
CA LEU A 138 -0.28 -10.34 10.68
C LEU A 138 0.50 -10.77 11.92
N ASP A 139 0.39 -9.97 12.97
CA ASP A 139 1.12 -10.16 14.21
C ASP A 139 0.77 -11.51 14.86
N GLY A 140 1.79 -12.25 15.28
CA GLY A 140 1.65 -13.47 16.07
C GLY A 140 1.32 -13.06 17.50
N LYS A 141 0.18 -13.51 18.04
CA LYS A 141 -0.21 -13.25 19.44
C LYS A 141 0.89 -13.54 20.44
#